data_AF-Q64A89-F1
#
_entry.id   AF-Q64A89-F1
#
_cell.length_a   1.000
_cell.length_b   1.000
_cell.length_c   1.000
_cell.angle_alpha   90.00
_cell.angle_beta   90.00
_cell.angle_gamma   90.00
#
_symmetry.space_group_name_H-M   'P 1'
#
loop_
_entity.id
_entity.type
_entity.pdbx_description
1 polymer ?
#
loop_
_entity_poly.entity_id
_entity_poly.type
_entity_poly.pdbx_seq_one_letter_code
_entity_poly.pdbx_strand_id
1 'polypeptide(L)'
;MKANASNNYTLSKEEIEGIRRIIARGIAIDKEEDKLYGDKRGDELPPELNTQEKIREKIKEIEEASGQKMKSAAKKIIVQHVLGDEKDKVAIMKKLDKAEGELTKSGQGVVSITDPESRFMENKKKRKELSYNPQITVDHGSGIVLADDVTQDCTDHNQLQPQLEMTVENIDGLPEWTKVSMDNGYFNGPNLRYLEEEEVDGYIPDSKQAQKMNGKKVKDGPYSKDKFVYDEVNDQFICPNGEILTRKGEYEYKGKLQYSYYGANCGEWPFKEECAGKSKQRKITSDDYEAERRRMAGKMSSEKGKEEYKKRKETVEWPFGNIKQNMKFREFHIRGLENVRIEHNLVCTAHNLRVMWGKLGGSVAALCNIKGLVANFAFRVSSI
;
A
#
# COMPACT_ATOMS: atom_id res chain seq x y z
N MET A 1 -0.99 -3.37 6.52
CA MET A 1 -1.70 -3.87 7.72
C MET A 1 -2.83 -4.73 7.23
N LYS A 2 -3.10 -5.88 7.88
CA LYS A 2 -4.10 -6.83 7.37
C LYS A 2 -5.50 -6.19 7.41
N ALA A 3 -6.29 -6.39 6.36
CA ALA A 3 -7.69 -5.96 6.33
C ALA A 3 -8.58 -7.00 7.02
N ASN A 4 -9.78 -6.61 7.50
CA ASN A 4 -10.80 -7.54 7.99
C ASN A 4 -11.47 -8.28 6.82
N ALA A 5 -10.68 -9.08 6.11
CA ALA A 5 -11.07 -9.78 4.91
C ALA A 5 -10.31 -11.09 4.76
N SER A 6 -10.97 -12.08 4.15
CA SER A 6 -10.40 -13.41 3.92
C SER A 6 -10.08 -13.62 2.45
N ASN A 7 -8.91 -14.20 2.18
CA ASN A 7 -8.51 -14.61 0.82
C ASN A 7 -9.52 -15.61 0.20
N ASN A 8 -10.22 -16.39 1.05
CA ASN A 8 -11.23 -17.35 0.60
C ASN A 8 -12.56 -16.69 0.20
N TYR A 9 -12.74 -15.40 0.51
CA TYR A 9 -13.92 -14.61 0.19
C TYR A 9 -13.62 -13.59 -0.92
N THR A 10 -13.05 -14.08 -2.02
CA THR A 10 -12.68 -13.26 -3.19
C THR A 10 -13.37 -13.75 -4.45
N LEU A 11 -13.76 -12.81 -5.32
CA LEU A 11 -14.39 -13.08 -6.61
C LEU A 11 -13.68 -12.35 -7.75
N SER A 12 -13.63 -12.98 -8.92
CA SER A 12 -13.23 -12.35 -10.18
C SER A 12 -14.41 -11.64 -10.84
N LYS A 13 -14.14 -10.89 -11.92
CA LYS A 13 -15.17 -10.21 -12.70
C LYS A 13 -16.18 -11.20 -13.29
N GLU A 14 -15.69 -12.32 -13.84
CA GLU A 14 -16.52 -13.36 -14.43
C GLU A 14 -17.42 -14.03 -13.38
N GLU A 15 -16.89 -14.23 -12.16
CA GLU A 15 -17.66 -14.82 -11.06
C GLU A 15 -18.76 -13.86 -10.57
N ILE A 16 -18.48 -12.56 -10.48
CA ILE A 16 -19.49 -11.54 -10.12
C ILE A 16 -20.59 -11.48 -11.18
N GLU A 17 -20.22 -11.46 -12.46
CA GLU A 17 -21.18 -11.44 -13.55
C GLU A 17 -22.04 -12.71 -13.58
N GLY A 18 -21.42 -13.88 -13.33
CA GLY A 18 -22.12 -15.15 -13.18
C GLY A 18 -23.16 -15.13 -12.06
N ILE A 19 -22.81 -14.59 -10.88
CA ILE A 19 -23.75 -14.44 -9.76
C ILE A 19 -24.90 -13.52 -10.14
N ARG A 20 -24.63 -12.38 -10.79
CA ARG A 20 -25.69 -11.47 -11.24
C ARG A 20 -26.63 -12.12 -12.25
N ARG A 21 -26.13 -12.94 -13.17
CA ARG A 21 -26.99 -13.68 -14.11
C ARG A 21 -27.91 -14.66 -13.38
N ILE A 22 -27.41 -15.34 -12.35
CA ILE A 22 -28.22 -16.26 -11.54
C ILE A 22 -29.31 -15.48 -10.80
N ILE A 23 -28.93 -14.37 -10.13
CA ILE A 23 -29.87 -13.51 -9.40
C ILE A 23 -30.93 -12.93 -10.34
N ALA A 24 -30.53 -12.40 -11.50
CA ALA A 24 -31.46 -11.81 -12.47
C ALA A 24 -32.45 -12.83 -13.03
N ARG A 25 -32.01 -14.08 -13.27
CA ARG A 25 -32.92 -15.17 -13.66
C ARG A 25 -33.91 -15.49 -12.54
N GLY A 26 -33.46 -15.55 -11.29
CA GLY A 26 -34.35 -15.76 -10.13
C GLY A 26 -35.45 -14.71 -10.07
N ILE A 27 -35.07 -13.42 -10.11
CA ILE A 27 -36.02 -12.30 -10.08
C ILE A 27 -37.00 -12.34 -11.27
N ALA A 28 -36.53 -12.73 -12.46
CA ALA A 28 -37.39 -12.83 -13.63
C ALA A 28 -38.44 -13.95 -13.50
N ILE A 29 -38.04 -15.10 -12.95
CA ILE A 29 -38.92 -16.23 -12.66
C ILE A 29 -39.96 -15.82 -11.62
N ASP A 30 -39.54 -15.24 -10.50
CA ASP A 30 -40.45 -14.75 -9.44
C ASP A 30 -41.52 -13.80 -10.03
N LYS A 31 -41.11 -12.87 -10.90
CA LYS A 31 -42.02 -11.93 -11.56
C LYS A 31 -42.98 -12.58 -12.56
N GLU A 32 -42.58 -13.68 -13.21
CA GLU A 32 -43.47 -14.46 -14.07
C GLU A 32 -44.47 -15.27 -13.25
N GLU A 33 -44.04 -15.85 -12.13
CA GLU A 33 -44.92 -16.56 -11.19
C GLU A 33 -45.97 -15.63 -10.58
N ASP A 34 -45.58 -14.43 -10.14
CA ASP A 34 -46.51 -13.42 -9.60
C ASP A 34 -47.61 -13.06 -10.62
N LYS A 35 -47.25 -12.92 -11.90
CA LYS A 35 -48.22 -12.66 -12.98
C LYS A 35 -49.16 -13.83 -13.22
N LEU A 36 -48.69 -15.07 -13.03
CA LEU A 36 -49.48 -16.28 -13.25
C LEU A 36 -50.41 -16.62 -12.08
N TYR A 37 -49.96 -16.37 -10.85
CA TYR A 37 -50.59 -16.91 -9.64
C TYR A 37 -51.20 -15.87 -8.69
N GLY A 38 -50.98 -14.56 -8.91
CA GLY A 38 -51.62 -13.48 -8.15
C GLY A 38 -51.28 -13.47 -6.65
N ASP A 39 -52.25 -13.14 -5.78
CA ASP A 39 -52.09 -12.88 -4.33
C ASP A 39 -52.14 -14.14 -3.41
N LYS A 40 -51.93 -15.36 -3.94
CA LYS A 40 -51.63 -16.49 -3.04
C LYS A 40 -50.31 -16.17 -2.36
N ARG A 41 -50.21 -16.27 -1.02
CA ARG A 41 -49.02 -15.88 -0.22
C ARG A 41 -47.72 -16.29 -0.94
N GLY A 42 -47.18 -15.39 -1.75
CA GLY A 42 -46.06 -15.62 -2.68
C GLY A 42 -44.72 -15.59 -1.97
N ASP A 43 -44.75 -15.43 -0.64
CA ASP A 43 -43.59 -15.37 0.23
C ASP A 43 -42.99 -16.76 0.51
N GLU A 44 -43.68 -17.84 0.10
CA GLU A 44 -43.25 -19.22 0.34
C GLU A 44 -42.30 -19.69 -0.76
N LEU A 45 -40.99 -19.62 -0.48
CA LEU A 45 -39.96 -20.26 -1.28
C LEU A 45 -40.34 -21.71 -1.60
N PRO A 46 -40.10 -22.21 -2.83
CA PRO A 46 -40.37 -23.59 -3.20
C PRO A 46 -39.83 -24.56 -2.15
N PRO A 47 -40.48 -25.70 -1.89
CA PRO A 47 -40.00 -26.69 -0.90
C PRO A 47 -38.55 -27.14 -1.14
N GLU A 48 -38.04 -26.96 -2.36
CA GLU A 48 -36.68 -27.27 -2.81
C GLU A 48 -35.65 -26.17 -2.52
N LEU A 49 -36.07 -24.96 -2.14
CA LEU A 49 -35.21 -23.80 -1.85
C LEU A 49 -35.49 -23.15 -0.48
N ASN A 50 -36.38 -23.74 0.32
CA ASN A 50 -36.82 -23.18 1.59
C ASN A 50 -35.79 -23.26 2.73
N THR A 51 -34.72 -24.04 2.58
CA THR A 51 -33.64 -24.12 3.57
C THR A 51 -32.26 -23.94 2.92
N GLN A 52 -31.31 -23.46 3.74
CA GLN A 52 -29.93 -23.28 3.32
C GLN A 52 -29.28 -24.56 2.76
N GLU A 53 -29.64 -25.73 3.30
CA GLU A 53 -29.09 -27.02 2.85
C GLU A 53 -29.57 -27.36 1.45
N LYS A 54 -30.87 -27.22 1.17
CA LYS A 54 -31.43 -27.53 -0.14
C LYS A 54 -30.96 -26.56 -1.23
N ILE A 55 -30.80 -25.28 -0.89
CA ILE A 55 -30.19 -24.31 -1.82
C ILE A 55 -28.75 -24.72 -2.16
N ARG A 56 -27.97 -25.19 -1.17
CA ARG A 56 -26.60 -25.66 -1.42
C ARG A 56 -26.57 -26.93 -2.26
N GLU A 57 -27.51 -27.85 -2.09
CA GLU A 57 -27.68 -29.03 -2.95
C GLU A 57 -28.00 -28.61 -4.38
N LYS A 58 -28.93 -27.67 -4.57
CA LYS A 58 -29.26 -27.15 -5.91
C LYS A 58 -28.07 -26.45 -6.58
N ILE A 59 -27.28 -25.69 -5.82
CA ILE A 59 -26.03 -25.11 -6.33
C ILE A 59 -25.06 -26.23 -6.75
N LYS A 60 -24.97 -27.31 -6.00
CA LYS A 60 -24.10 -28.45 -6.33
C LYS A 60 -24.55 -29.15 -7.61
N GLU A 61 -25.85 -29.34 -7.81
CA GLU A 61 -26.40 -29.85 -9.09
C GLU A 61 -26.02 -28.95 -10.27
N ILE A 62 -26.10 -27.61 -10.10
CA ILE A 62 -25.70 -26.65 -11.12
C ILE A 62 -24.19 -26.74 -11.42
N GLU A 63 -23.36 -26.93 -10.40
CA GLU A 63 -21.91 -27.14 -10.56
C GLU A 63 -21.60 -28.44 -11.31
N GLU A 64 -22.32 -29.52 -11.02
CA GLU A 64 -22.18 -30.81 -11.69
C GLU A 64 -22.62 -30.74 -13.16
N ALA A 65 -23.73 -30.03 -13.45
CA ALA A 65 -24.22 -29.82 -14.81
C ALA A 65 -23.36 -28.88 -15.66
N SER A 66 -22.76 -27.86 -15.05
CA SER A 66 -21.90 -26.88 -15.73
C SER A 66 -20.42 -27.29 -15.81
N GLY A 67 -20.00 -28.25 -14.99
CA GLY A 67 -18.59 -28.66 -14.85
C GLY A 67 -17.69 -27.61 -14.18
N GLN A 68 -18.25 -26.49 -13.71
CA GLN A 68 -17.49 -25.42 -13.04
C GLN A 68 -17.86 -25.32 -11.57
N LYS A 69 -16.84 -25.41 -10.70
CA LYS A 69 -17.01 -25.20 -9.26
C LYS A 69 -17.03 -23.71 -8.93
N MET A 70 -18.05 -23.27 -8.22
CA MET A 70 -18.17 -21.94 -7.66
C MET A 70 -17.37 -21.84 -6.35
N LYS A 71 -16.75 -20.69 -6.12
CA LYS A 71 -16.12 -20.39 -4.82
C LYS A 71 -17.15 -20.33 -3.70
N SER A 72 -16.73 -20.67 -2.49
CA SER A 72 -17.58 -20.60 -1.29
C SER A 72 -18.21 -19.22 -1.07
N ALA A 73 -17.49 -18.16 -1.46
CA ALA A 73 -17.99 -16.78 -1.46
C ALA A 73 -19.23 -16.61 -2.35
N ALA A 74 -19.17 -17.09 -3.59
CA ALA A 74 -20.28 -17.02 -4.54
C ALA A 74 -21.50 -17.79 -4.03
N LYS A 75 -21.29 -19.01 -3.51
CA LYS A 75 -22.36 -19.82 -2.93
C LYS A 75 -23.07 -19.10 -1.80
N LYS A 76 -22.29 -18.48 -0.90
CA LYS A 76 -22.84 -17.76 0.25
C LYS A 76 -23.67 -16.55 -0.17
N ILE A 77 -23.24 -15.82 -1.20
CA ILE A 77 -23.98 -14.67 -1.72
C ILE A 77 -25.32 -15.11 -2.31
N ILE A 78 -25.33 -16.17 -3.12
CA ILE A 78 -26.56 -16.70 -3.72
C ILE A 78 -27.53 -17.16 -2.62
N VAL A 79 -27.04 -17.93 -1.65
CA VAL A 79 -27.85 -18.39 -0.51
C VAL A 79 -28.42 -17.20 0.27
N GLN A 80 -27.62 -16.18 0.56
CA GLN A 80 -28.08 -14.99 1.28
C GLN A 80 -29.10 -14.18 0.47
N HIS A 81 -28.98 -14.16 -0.85
CA HIS A 81 -29.94 -13.46 -1.71
C HIS A 81 -31.28 -14.19 -1.77
N VAL A 82 -31.27 -15.52 -1.87
CA VAL A 82 -32.48 -16.34 -1.93
C VAL A 82 -33.24 -16.33 -0.61
N LEU A 83 -32.54 -16.42 0.53
CA LEU A 83 -33.16 -16.46 1.87
C LEU A 83 -33.37 -15.08 2.50
N GLY A 84 -32.76 -14.04 1.96
CA GLY A 84 -32.78 -12.69 2.51
C GLY A 84 -34.10 -11.97 2.25
N ASP A 85 -34.41 -11.00 3.12
CA ASP A 85 -35.51 -10.07 2.87
C ASP A 85 -35.16 -9.08 1.74
N GLU A 86 -36.11 -8.23 1.34
CA GLU A 86 -35.88 -7.27 0.26
C GLU A 86 -34.71 -6.30 0.56
N LYS A 87 -34.47 -5.98 1.84
CA LYS A 87 -33.34 -5.14 2.25
C LYS A 87 -32.01 -5.87 2.04
N ASP A 88 -31.94 -7.14 2.39
CA ASP A 88 -30.78 -7.99 2.18
C ASP A 88 -30.47 -8.17 0.68
N LYS A 89 -31.51 -8.39 -0.14
CA LYS A 89 -31.38 -8.48 -1.61
C LYS A 89 -30.75 -7.22 -2.20
N VAL A 90 -31.27 -6.05 -1.83
CA VAL A 90 -30.72 -4.74 -2.26
C VAL A 90 -29.28 -4.55 -1.74
N ALA A 91 -29.00 -4.92 -0.49
CA ALA A 91 -27.67 -4.80 0.08
C ALA A 91 -26.63 -5.70 -0.61
N ILE A 92 -27.04 -6.90 -1.05
CA ILE A 92 -26.19 -7.82 -1.82
C ILE A 92 -25.86 -7.26 -3.19
N MET A 93 -26.85 -6.71 -3.90
CA MET A 93 -26.61 -6.07 -5.19
C MET A 93 -25.63 -4.90 -5.06
N LYS A 94 -25.82 -4.04 -4.05
CA LYS A 94 -24.90 -2.94 -3.76
C LYS A 94 -23.46 -3.44 -3.45
N LYS A 95 -23.31 -4.58 -2.78
CA LYS A 95 -21.99 -5.20 -2.54
C LYS A 95 -21.33 -5.68 -3.83
N LEU A 96 -22.09 -6.32 -4.71
CA LEU A 96 -21.60 -6.76 -6.02
C LEU A 96 -21.21 -5.57 -6.90
N ASP A 97 -22.00 -4.49 -6.89
CA ASP A 97 -21.70 -3.25 -7.61
C ASP A 97 -20.41 -2.61 -7.09
N LYS A 98 -20.24 -2.53 -5.77
CA LYS A 98 -19.00 -2.02 -5.17
C LYS A 98 -17.79 -2.90 -5.54
N ALA A 99 -17.94 -4.22 -5.51
CA ALA A 99 -16.88 -5.14 -5.88
C ALA A 99 -16.45 -5.00 -7.36
N GLU A 100 -17.40 -4.88 -8.27
CA GLU A 100 -17.12 -4.66 -9.69
C GLU A 100 -16.49 -3.29 -9.97
N GLY A 101 -16.99 -2.24 -9.31
CA GLY A 101 -16.40 -0.91 -9.39
C GLY A 101 -14.94 -0.91 -8.95
N GLU A 102 -14.63 -1.60 -7.85
CA GLU A 102 -13.27 -1.73 -7.33
C GLU A 102 -12.37 -2.59 -8.23
N LEU A 103 -12.88 -3.67 -8.85
CA LEU A 103 -12.13 -4.43 -9.87
C LEU A 103 -11.73 -3.55 -11.05
N THR A 104 -12.67 -2.75 -11.54
CA THR A 104 -12.45 -1.84 -12.67
C THR A 104 -11.44 -0.75 -12.32
N LYS A 105 -11.57 -0.15 -11.13
CA LYS A 105 -10.67 0.91 -10.64
C LYS A 105 -9.26 0.41 -10.37
N SER A 106 -9.13 -0.78 -9.78
CA SER A 106 -7.83 -1.31 -9.35
C SER A 106 -7.07 -2.08 -10.44
N GLY A 107 -7.77 -2.54 -11.48
CA GLY A 107 -7.20 -3.45 -12.48
C GLY A 107 -6.83 -4.82 -11.91
N GLN A 108 -7.28 -5.17 -10.70
CA GLN A 108 -7.02 -6.48 -10.10
C GLN A 108 -7.90 -7.55 -10.75
N GLY A 109 -7.38 -8.79 -10.84
CA GLY A 109 -8.15 -9.92 -11.35
C GLY A 109 -9.19 -10.46 -10.35
N VAL A 110 -9.04 -10.16 -9.07
CA VAL A 110 -9.92 -10.61 -7.98
C VAL A 110 -10.04 -9.55 -6.89
N VAL A 111 -11.21 -9.48 -6.26
CA VAL A 111 -11.54 -8.54 -5.18
C VAL A 111 -12.21 -9.28 -4.01
N SER A 112 -12.06 -8.76 -2.80
CA SER A 112 -12.80 -9.29 -1.65
C SER A 112 -14.25 -8.84 -1.66
N ILE A 113 -15.19 -9.76 -1.40
CA ILE A 113 -16.60 -9.38 -1.26
C ILE A 113 -16.90 -8.78 0.11
N THR A 114 -16.16 -9.21 1.14
CA THR A 114 -16.34 -8.67 2.48
C THR A 114 -15.79 -7.26 2.60
N ASP A 115 -14.64 -6.99 1.97
CA ASP A 115 -14.00 -5.67 1.98
C ASP A 115 -13.42 -5.33 0.59
N PRO A 116 -14.26 -4.83 -0.35
CA PRO A 116 -13.84 -4.60 -1.74
C PRO A 116 -12.70 -3.61 -1.93
N GLU A 117 -12.52 -2.71 -0.97
CA GLU A 117 -11.48 -1.67 -1.03
C GLU A 117 -10.13 -2.19 -0.52
N SER A 118 -10.05 -3.38 0.08
CA SER A 118 -8.78 -4.00 0.45
C SER A 118 -8.01 -4.47 -0.81
N ARG A 119 -6.68 -4.52 -0.71
CA ARG A 119 -5.81 -4.93 -1.83
C ARG A 119 -4.90 -6.06 -1.43
N PHE A 120 -4.59 -6.93 -2.38
CA PHE A 120 -3.54 -7.94 -2.20
C PHE A 120 -2.17 -7.28 -2.12
N MET A 121 -1.58 -7.29 -0.91
CA MET A 121 -0.24 -6.78 -0.66
C MET A 121 0.65 -7.90 -0.13
N GLU A 122 1.95 -7.85 -0.48
CA GLU A 122 2.93 -8.80 0.04
C GLU A 122 3.44 -8.32 1.41
N ASN A 123 3.32 -9.15 2.43
CA ASN A 123 3.85 -8.85 3.75
C ASN A 123 5.34 -9.20 3.89
N LYS A 124 5.97 -8.82 5.01
CA LYS A 124 7.40 -9.14 5.29
C LYS A 124 7.72 -10.65 5.26
N LYS A 125 6.71 -11.53 5.37
CA LYS A 125 6.86 -13.00 5.28
C LYS A 125 6.65 -13.53 3.86
N LYS A 126 6.64 -12.66 2.84
CA LYS A 126 6.40 -12.98 1.42
C LYS A 126 5.05 -13.63 1.15
N ARG A 127 4.06 -13.40 2.02
CA ARG A 127 2.68 -13.88 1.83
C ARG A 127 1.84 -12.74 1.27
N LYS A 128 1.05 -13.04 0.24
CA LYS A 128 0.06 -12.12 -0.30
C LYS A 128 -1.23 -12.24 0.50
N GLU A 129 -1.65 -11.14 1.11
CA GLU A 129 -2.88 -11.07 1.90
C GLU A 129 -3.61 -9.76 1.64
N LEU A 130 -4.92 -9.78 1.86
CA LEU A 130 -5.74 -8.56 1.76
C LEU A 130 -5.34 -7.60 2.88
N SER A 131 -4.94 -6.40 2.49
CA SER A 131 -4.34 -5.41 3.35
C SER A 131 -4.64 -4.00 2.86
N TYR A 132 -4.41 -3.04 3.75
CA TYR A 132 -4.24 -1.64 3.42
C TYR A 132 -2.84 -1.18 3.80
N ASN A 133 -2.40 -0.06 3.21
CA ASN A 133 -1.09 0.51 3.44
C ASN A 133 -1.17 1.75 4.36
N PRO A 134 -1.01 1.59 5.70
CA PRO A 134 -0.94 2.73 6.60
C PRO A 134 0.37 3.49 6.44
N GLN A 135 0.27 4.80 6.36
CA GLN A 135 1.36 5.76 6.31
C GLN A 135 1.34 6.61 7.57
N ILE A 136 2.53 6.88 8.12
CA ILE A 136 2.68 7.77 9.28
C ILE A 136 3.89 8.67 9.08
N THR A 137 3.76 9.92 9.50
CA THR A 137 4.85 10.88 9.68
C THR A 137 5.05 11.10 11.17
N VAL A 138 6.31 11.06 11.61
CA VAL A 138 6.64 11.01 13.04
C VAL A 138 7.72 12.04 13.33
N ASP A 139 7.54 12.84 14.38
CA ASP A 139 8.60 13.69 14.91
C ASP A 139 9.71 12.84 15.54
N HIS A 140 10.95 13.06 15.07
CA HIS A 140 12.13 12.36 15.55
C HIS A 140 12.36 12.53 17.06
N GLY A 141 12.23 13.75 17.58
CA GLY A 141 12.58 14.05 18.97
C GLY A 141 11.56 13.53 19.99
N SER A 142 10.30 13.40 19.57
CA SER A 142 9.22 12.98 20.47
C SER A 142 8.67 11.59 20.24
N GLY A 143 8.77 11.05 19.03
CA GLY A 143 8.05 9.85 18.63
C GLY A 143 6.54 10.08 18.48
N ILE A 144 6.08 11.34 18.48
CA ILE A 144 4.69 11.69 18.21
C ILE A 144 4.43 11.57 16.71
N VAL A 145 3.34 10.90 16.36
CA VAL A 145 2.80 10.86 15.00
C VAL A 145 2.17 12.23 14.69
N LEU A 146 2.70 12.92 13.68
CA LEU A 146 2.24 14.23 13.22
C LEU A 146 1.18 14.14 12.14
N ALA A 147 1.26 13.11 11.28
CA ALA A 147 0.28 12.84 10.25
C ALA A 147 0.14 11.31 10.07
N ASP A 148 -1.05 10.87 9.71
CA ASP A 148 -1.33 9.48 9.39
C ASP A 148 -2.38 9.38 8.28
N ASP A 149 -2.23 8.39 7.40
CA ASP A 149 -3.27 8.05 6.43
C ASP A 149 -3.25 6.54 6.17
N VAL A 150 -4.28 6.03 5.50
CA VAL A 150 -4.31 4.68 4.95
C VAL A 150 -4.64 4.73 3.48
N THR A 151 -3.83 4.05 2.67
CA THR A 151 -4.02 4.00 1.22
C THR A 151 -4.20 2.59 0.69
N GLN A 152 -4.76 2.52 -0.52
CA GLN A 152 -4.91 1.28 -1.28
C GLN A 152 -3.67 0.99 -2.13
N ASP A 153 -2.71 1.91 -2.20
CA ASP A 153 -1.50 1.73 -3.00
C ASP A 153 -0.59 0.66 -2.41
N CYS A 154 -0.21 -0.32 -3.23
CA CYS A 154 0.71 -1.38 -2.82
C CYS A 154 2.16 -0.89 -2.62
N THR A 155 2.47 0.32 -3.05
CA THR A 155 3.80 0.93 -2.97
C THR A 155 3.72 2.32 -2.38
N ASP A 156 4.75 2.72 -1.64
CA ASP A 156 4.81 4.03 -0.98
C ASP A 156 5.22 5.17 -1.91
N HIS A 157 5.39 4.90 -3.22
CA HIS A 157 5.94 5.85 -4.19
C HIS A 157 5.19 7.18 -4.24
N ASN A 158 3.86 7.17 -4.11
CA ASN A 158 3.05 8.38 -4.23
C ASN A 158 2.67 9.00 -2.88
N GLN A 159 3.28 8.52 -1.79
CA GLN A 159 2.83 8.82 -0.43
C GLN A 159 3.66 9.92 0.24
N LEU A 160 4.71 10.45 -0.42
CA LEU A 160 5.55 11.51 0.15
C LEU A 160 4.77 12.82 0.27
N GLN A 161 4.31 13.32 -0.88
CA GLN A 161 3.66 14.61 -0.97
C GLN A 161 2.41 14.68 -0.07
N PRO A 162 1.45 13.73 -0.13
CA PRO A 162 0.27 13.76 0.74
C PRO A 162 0.61 13.76 2.23
N GLN A 163 1.64 13.00 2.64
CA GLN A 163 2.06 12.95 4.03
C GLN A 163 2.72 14.25 4.48
N LEU A 164 3.50 14.89 3.61
CA LEU A 164 4.15 16.15 3.94
C LEU A 164 3.14 17.29 4.02
N GLU A 165 2.22 17.39 3.05
CA GLU A 165 1.12 18.37 3.04
C GLU A 165 0.26 18.24 4.30
N MET A 166 -0.16 17.02 4.65
CA MET A 166 -0.93 16.76 5.86
C MET A 166 -0.14 17.10 7.14
N THR A 167 1.18 16.88 7.13
CA THR A 167 2.02 17.28 8.25
C THR A 167 2.03 18.80 8.39
N VAL A 168 2.29 19.52 7.29
CA VAL A 168 2.27 20.99 7.24
C VAL A 168 0.94 21.54 7.76
N GLU A 169 -0.18 20.96 7.34
CA GLU A 169 -1.51 21.33 7.80
C GLU A 169 -1.69 21.08 9.31
N ASN A 170 -1.28 19.90 9.81
CA ASN A 170 -1.50 19.52 11.21
C ASN A 170 -0.64 20.32 12.22
N ILE A 171 0.49 20.87 11.81
CA ILE A 171 1.41 21.64 12.69
C ILE A 171 1.49 23.13 12.34
N ASP A 172 0.62 23.61 11.44
CA ASP A 172 0.57 25.01 10.97
C ASP A 172 1.92 25.51 10.40
N GLY A 173 2.52 24.70 9.53
CA GLY A 173 3.78 25.02 8.85
C GLY A 173 4.99 24.21 9.34
N LEU A 174 5.88 23.87 8.41
CA LEU A 174 7.17 23.27 8.76
C LEU A 174 8.20 24.36 9.06
N PRO A 175 8.89 24.31 10.21
CA PRO A 175 10.04 25.18 10.45
C PRO A 175 11.10 25.01 9.35
N GLU A 176 11.77 26.10 8.96
CA GLU A 176 12.74 26.10 7.85
C GLU A 176 13.91 25.12 8.05
N TRP A 177 14.28 24.85 9.30
CA TRP A 177 15.35 23.90 9.66
C TRP A 177 14.90 22.43 9.65
N THR A 178 13.66 22.13 9.25
CA THR A 178 13.10 20.78 9.33
C THR A 178 13.72 19.87 8.29
N LYS A 179 14.16 18.70 8.76
CA LYS A 179 14.73 17.65 7.92
C LYS A 179 13.77 16.48 7.83
N VAL A 180 13.52 16.00 6.62
CA VAL A 180 12.57 14.92 6.38
C VAL A 180 13.32 13.68 5.91
N SER A 181 13.17 12.55 6.60
CA SER A 181 13.88 11.31 6.28
C SER A 181 12.92 10.19 5.90
N MET A 182 13.13 9.55 4.74
CA MET A 182 12.17 8.62 4.15
C MET A 182 12.82 7.34 3.63
N ASP A 183 12.00 6.31 3.39
CA ASP A 183 12.54 5.02 2.94
C ASP A 183 12.97 5.01 1.49
N ASN A 184 13.77 4.01 1.13
CA ASN A 184 14.10 3.78 -0.28
C ASN A 184 12.85 3.60 -1.16
N GLY A 185 11.73 3.15 -0.59
CA GLY A 185 10.43 3.08 -1.26
C GLY A 185 9.92 4.44 -1.76
N TYR A 186 10.41 5.55 -1.21
CA TYR A 186 10.04 6.90 -1.63
C TYR A 186 10.99 7.49 -2.69
N PHE A 187 12.06 6.77 -3.06
CA PHE A 187 13.06 7.23 -4.03
C PHE A 187 12.53 7.15 -5.47
N ASN A 188 11.86 8.22 -5.93
CA ASN A 188 11.42 8.37 -7.32
C ASN A 188 11.52 9.83 -7.78
N GLY A 189 11.54 10.04 -9.10
CA GLY A 189 11.73 11.36 -9.70
C GLY A 189 10.76 12.43 -9.21
N PRO A 190 9.42 12.23 -9.33
CA PRO A 190 8.43 13.20 -8.87
C PRO A 190 8.60 13.62 -7.41
N ASN A 191 8.85 12.67 -6.51
CA ASN A 191 9.09 12.94 -5.09
C ASN A 191 10.35 13.79 -4.86
N LEU A 192 11.42 13.52 -5.59
CA LEU A 192 12.66 14.29 -5.45
C LEU A 192 12.50 15.71 -6.00
N ARG A 193 11.80 15.87 -7.13
CA ARG A 193 11.47 17.18 -7.67
C ARG A 193 10.60 17.98 -6.70
N TYR A 194 9.55 17.37 -6.16
CA TYR A 194 8.69 18.01 -5.17
C TYR A 194 9.48 18.50 -3.94
N LEU A 195 10.41 17.70 -3.42
CA LEU A 195 11.27 18.14 -2.30
C LEU A 195 12.15 19.35 -2.66
N GLU A 196 12.63 19.44 -3.90
CA GLU A 196 13.44 20.56 -4.36
C GLU A 196 12.59 21.81 -4.62
N GLU A 197 11.40 21.66 -5.21
CA GLU A 197 10.46 22.76 -5.49
C GLU A 197 9.89 23.40 -4.22
N GLU A 198 9.58 22.58 -3.20
CA GLU A 198 9.08 23.04 -1.90
C GLU A 198 10.23 23.40 -0.93
N GLU A 199 11.49 23.36 -1.38
CA GLU A 199 12.69 23.67 -0.59
C GLU A 199 12.82 22.85 0.71
N VAL A 200 12.34 21.61 0.70
CA VAL A 200 12.32 20.71 1.87
C VAL A 200 13.64 19.92 1.95
N ASP A 201 14.32 19.99 3.10
CA ASP A 201 15.57 19.26 3.34
C ASP A 201 15.35 17.75 3.52
N GLY A 202 15.13 17.06 2.39
CA GLY A 202 14.81 15.62 2.34
C GLY A 202 16.02 14.69 2.27
N TYR A 203 15.89 13.49 2.88
CA TYR A 203 16.91 12.44 2.90
C TYR A 203 16.28 11.09 2.51
N ILE A 204 16.55 10.65 1.28
CA ILE A 204 16.01 9.40 0.73
C ILE A 204 17.12 8.60 0.06
N PRO A 205 17.50 7.40 0.55
CA PRO A 205 18.55 6.60 -0.06
C PRO A 205 18.08 6.01 -1.39
N ASP A 206 19.00 5.87 -2.34
CA ASP A 206 18.77 5.03 -3.52
C ASP A 206 18.81 3.52 -3.18
N SER A 207 18.40 2.69 -4.13
CA SER A 207 18.27 1.25 -3.87
C SER A 207 19.61 0.56 -3.60
N LYS A 208 20.72 1.05 -4.16
CA LYS A 208 22.06 0.51 -3.89
C LYS A 208 22.53 0.91 -2.49
N GLN A 209 22.34 2.17 -2.11
CA GLN A 209 22.65 2.69 -0.78
C GLN A 209 21.86 1.93 0.29
N ALA A 210 20.56 1.74 0.09
CA ALA A 210 19.71 0.96 0.99
C ALA A 210 20.14 -0.52 1.08
N GLN A 211 20.58 -1.13 -0.03
CA GLN A 211 21.13 -2.50 0.00
C GLN A 211 22.45 -2.58 0.77
N LYS A 212 23.38 -1.61 0.58
CA LYS A 212 24.64 -1.53 1.33
C LYS A 212 24.38 -1.38 2.83
N MET A 213 23.44 -0.51 3.22
CA MET A 213 23.03 -0.32 4.62
C MET A 213 22.46 -1.60 5.26
N ASN A 214 21.78 -2.43 4.47
CA ASN A 214 21.23 -3.72 4.92
C ASN A 214 22.26 -4.87 4.87
N GLY A 215 23.55 -4.59 4.64
CA GLY A 215 24.61 -5.60 4.60
C GLY A 215 24.54 -6.54 3.38
N LYS A 216 23.76 -6.19 2.35
CA LYS A 216 23.66 -7.02 1.13
C LYS A 216 24.84 -6.72 0.20
N LYS A 217 25.36 -7.77 -0.46
CA LYS A 217 26.32 -7.62 -1.55
C LYS A 217 25.66 -6.89 -2.72
N VAL A 218 26.12 -5.67 -2.99
CA VAL A 218 25.67 -4.89 -4.15
C VAL A 218 26.53 -5.24 -5.34
N LYS A 219 25.90 -5.48 -6.49
CA LYS A 219 26.61 -5.56 -7.78
C LYS A 219 27.14 -4.16 -8.12
N ASP A 220 28.41 -3.94 -7.81
CA ASP A 220 29.14 -2.70 -8.07
C ASP A 220 30.20 -3.03 -9.12
N GLY A 221 29.97 -2.61 -10.36
CA GLY A 221 30.85 -2.87 -11.48
C GLY A 221 31.50 -1.58 -11.96
N PRO A 222 32.65 -1.65 -12.65
CA PRO A 222 33.35 -0.46 -13.16
C PRO A 222 32.51 0.37 -14.14
N TYR A 223 31.48 -0.24 -14.76
CA TYR A 223 30.58 0.41 -15.73
C TYR A 223 29.12 0.39 -15.31
N SER A 224 28.82 0.44 -14.01
CA SER A 224 27.44 0.67 -13.56
C SER A 224 27.01 2.13 -13.80
N LYS A 225 25.70 2.40 -13.92
CA LYS A 225 25.16 3.73 -14.27
C LYS A 225 25.67 4.85 -13.34
N ASP A 226 25.92 4.54 -12.07
CA ASP A 226 26.48 5.45 -11.06
C ASP A 226 27.92 5.91 -11.35
N LYS A 227 28.69 5.16 -12.16
CA LYS A 227 30.05 5.55 -12.56
C LYS A 227 30.07 6.55 -13.71
N PHE A 228 28.92 6.75 -14.37
CA PHE A 228 28.75 7.78 -15.39
C PHE A 228 28.38 9.08 -14.70
N VAL A 229 29.08 10.15 -15.03
CA VAL A 229 28.75 11.51 -14.60
C VAL A 229 27.61 12.00 -15.48
N TYR A 230 26.60 12.63 -14.89
CA TYR A 230 25.51 13.25 -15.63
C TYR A 230 25.75 14.76 -15.66
N ASP A 231 25.79 15.32 -16.87
CA ASP A 231 25.87 16.75 -17.13
C ASP A 231 24.45 17.27 -17.38
N GLU A 232 23.92 17.98 -16.39
CA GLU A 232 22.57 18.53 -16.39
C GLU A 232 22.40 19.68 -17.40
N VAL A 233 23.46 20.45 -17.67
CA VAL A 233 23.39 21.61 -18.57
C VAL A 233 23.20 21.16 -20.02
N ASN A 234 23.92 20.12 -20.41
CA ASN A 234 23.92 19.62 -21.78
C ASN A 234 22.95 18.44 -22.01
N ASP A 235 22.33 17.91 -20.95
CA ASP A 235 21.54 16.67 -20.92
C ASP A 235 22.33 15.46 -21.49
N GLN A 236 23.47 15.14 -20.87
CA GLN A 236 24.42 14.14 -21.38
C GLN A 236 25.04 13.30 -20.27
N PHE A 237 25.44 12.07 -20.60
CA PHE A 237 26.24 11.24 -19.70
C PHE A 237 27.69 11.18 -20.17
N ILE A 238 28.62 11.36 -19.25
CA ILE A 238 30.05 11.21 -19.48
C ILE A 238 30.47 9.88 -18.85
N CYS A 239 31.05 9.00 -19.67
CA CYS A 239 31.49 7.69 -19.20
C CYS A 239 32.83 7.77 -18.44
N PRO A 240 33.25 6.73 -17.71
CA PRO A 240 34.55 6.69 -17.03
C PRO A 240 35.76 6.88 -17.95
N ASN A 241 35.59 6.67 -19.27
CA ASN A 241 36.62 6.91 -20.28
C ASN A 241 36.58 8.34 -20.87
N GLY A 242 35.73 9.23 -20.35
CA GLY A 242 35.59 10.61 -20.83
C GLY A 242 34.72 10.78 -22.09
N GLU A 243 34.24 9.70 -22.70
CA GLU A 243 33.34 9.77 -23.86
C GLU A 243 31.92 10.21 -23.46
N ILE A 244 31.27 10.96 -24.36
CA ILE A 244 29.95 11.55 -24.16
C ILE A 244 28.86 10.67 -24.77
N LEU A 245 27.78 10.46 -24.03
CA LEU A 245 26.55 9.83 -24.47
C LEU A 245 25.45 10.89 -24.48
N THR A 246 24.94 11.19 -25.67
CA THR A 246 23.89 12.19 -25.88
C THR A 246 22.52 11.52 -25.97
N ARG A 247 21.45 12.25 -25.63
CA ARG A 247 20.08 11.80 -25.85
C ARG A 247 19.83 11.61 -27.35
N LYS A 248 19.49 10.39 -27.76
CA LYS A 248 19.31 10.02 -29.18
C LYS A 248 18.00 9.34 -29.49
N GLY A 249 17.25 8.92 -28.49
CA GLY A 249 15.93 8.34 -28.69
C GLY A 249 15.10 8.41 -27.44
N GLU A 250 13.79 8.43 -27.63
CA GLU A 250 12.79 8.41 -26.58
C GLU A 250 11.81 7.28 -26.87
N TYR A 251 11.28 6.68 -25.81
CA TYR A 251 10.29 5.62 -25.90
C TYR A 251 9.45 5.61 -24.64
N GLU A 252 8.21 5.15 -24.78
CA GLU A 252 7.35 4.92 -23.65
C GLU A 252 7.56 3.52 -23.09
N TYR A 253 7.80 3.43 -21.78
CA TYR A 253 7.92 2.17 -21.07
C TYR A 253 6.99 2.16 -19.86
N LYS A 254 5.97 1.28 -19.90
CA LYS A 254 4.95 1.15 -18.85
C LYS A 254 4.27 2.50 -18.51
N GLY A 255 3.87 3.27 -19.53
CA GLY A 255 3.23 4.57 -19.33
C GLY A 255 4.18 5.71 -18.94
N LYS A 256 5.49 5.48 -18.94
CA LYS A 256 6.50 6.48 -18.56
C LYS A 256 7.43 6.76 -19.73
N LEU A 257 7.62 8.04 -20.04
CA LEU A 257 8.59 8.47 -21.02
C LEU A 257 10.01 8.17 -20.53
N GLN A 258 10.81 7.51 -21.36
CA GLN A 258 12.21 7.21 -21.10
C GLN A 258 13.06 7.67 -22.27
N TYR A 259 14.26 8.12 -21.93
CA TYR A 259 15.26 8.58 -22.88
C TYR A 259 16.42 7.62 -22.90
N SER A 260 16.96 7.47 -24.10
CA SER A 260 18.14 6.66 -24.35
C SER A 260 19.32 7.52 -24.76
N TYR A 261 20.41 7.29 -24.05
CA TYR A 261 21.69 7.98 -24.22
C TYR A 261 22.69 6.98 -24.78
N TYR A 262 23.27 7.30 -25.93
CA TYR A 262 24.29 6.51 -26.61
C TYR A 262 25.08 7.37 -27.60
N GLY A 263 26.05 6.78 -28.30
CA GLY A 263 26.89 7.49 -29.26
C GLY A 263 28.30 7.81 -28.76
N ALA A 264 28.72 7.27 -27.61
CA ALA A 264 30.10 7.33 -27.16
C ALA A 264 31.02 6.64 -28.18
N ASN A 265 32.17 7.26 -28.48
CA ASN A 265 33.13 6.70 -29.42
C ASN A 265 34.00 5.64 -28.74
N CYS A 266 33.40 4.50 -28.42
CA CYS A 266 34.09 3.36 -27.86
C CYS A 266 34.79 2.57 -28.99
N GLY A 267 35.99 3.00 -29.40
CA GLY A 267 36.83 2.32 -30.40
C GLY A 267 37.26 0.88 -30.02
N GLU A 268 38.48 0.47 -30.36
CA GLU A 268 39.08 -0.81 -29.90
C GLU A 268 39.49 -0.71 -28.43
N TRP A 269 38.50 -0.62 -27.55
CA TRP A 269 38.73 -0.48 -26.13
C TRP A 269 38.65 -1.86 -25.42
N PRO A 270 39.65 -2.26 -24.61
CA PRO A 270 39.76 -3.61 -24.05
C PRO A 270 38.58 -4.07 -23.19
N PHE A 271 37.82 -3.14 -22.60
CA PHE A 271 36.71 -3.45 -21.68
C PHE A 271 35.33 -3.23 -22.31
N LYS A 272 35.25 -3.25 -23.65
CA LYS A 272 33.99 -3.05 -24.39
C LYS A 272 32.93 -4.06 -24.01
N GLU A 273 33.28 -5.34 -23.84
CA GLU A 273 32.34 -6.38 -23.42
C GLU A 273 31.80 -6.15 -22.00
N GLU A 274 32.62 -5.66 -21.08
CA GLU A 274 32.18 -5.35 -19.70
C GLU A 274 31.27 -4.12 -19.63
N CYS A 275 31.49 -3.12 -20.49
CA CYS A 275 30.72 -1.89 -20.51
C CYS A 275 29.43 -2.03 -21.35
N ALA A 276 29.53 -2.45 -22.61
CA ALA A 276 28.40 -2.51 -23.55
C ALA A 276 27.70 -3.88 -23.56
N GLY A 277 28.27 -4.91 -22.90
CA GLY A 277 27.76 -6.27 -22.98
C GLY A 277 27.81 -6.80 -24.40
N LYS A 278 26.75 -7.50 -24.82
CA LYS A 278 26.58 -8.02 -26.19
C LYS A 278 26.22 -6.96 -27.23
N SER A 279 26.07 -5.70 -26.82
CA SER A 279 25.67 -4.61 -27.71
C SER A 279 26.88 -3.93 -28.34
N LYS A 280 26.69 -3.36 -29.54
CA LYS A 280 27.77 -2.65 -30.26
C LYS A 280 28.31 -1.43 -29.50
N GLN A 281 27.47 -0.79 -28.68
CA GLN A 281 27.78 0.39 -27.89
C GLN A 281 26.98 0.39 -26.58
N ARG A 282 27.47 1.12 -25.58
CA ARG A 282 26.77 1.32 -24.31
C ARG A 282 25.51 2.17 -24.54
N LYS A 283 24.38 1.70 -24.01
CA LYS A 283 23.11 2.44 -23.96
C LYS A 283 22.73 2.66 -22.50
N ILE A 284 22.51 3.92 -22.10
CA ILE A 284 21.96 4.28 -20.79
C ILE A 284 20.52 4.72 -20.98
N THR A 285 19.65 4.29 -20.06
CA THR A 285 18.26 4.72 -20.03
C THR A 285 18.01 5.57 -18.79
N SER A 286 17.29 6.66 -18.97
CA SER A 286 16.95 7.61 -17.93
C SER A 286 15.58 8.25 -18.16
N ASP A 287 15.00 8.81 -17.10
CA ASP A 287 13.82 9.68 -17.13
C ASP A 287 14.26 11.16 -17.01
N ASP A 288 13.30 12.09 -17.03
CA ASP A 288 13.51 13.54 -16.87
C ASP A 288 13.96 13.95 -15.44
N TYR A 289 14.27 12.98 -14.59
CA TYR A 289 14.56 13.19 -13.16
C TYR A 289 15.96 12.71 -12.78
N GLU A 290 16.88 12.57 -13.74
CA GLU A 290 18.22 12.08 -13.45
C GLU A 290 19.01 13.06 -12.57
N ALA A 291 18.86 14.37 -12.79
CA ALA A 291 19.56 15.40 -12.04
C ALA A 291 19.23 15.33 -10.53
N GLU A 292 17.94 15.30 -10.20
CA GLU A 292 17.40 15.20 -8.85
C GLU A 292 17.88 13.90 -8.18
N ARG A 293 17.83 12.78 -8.91
CA ARG A 293 18.36 11.48 -8.43
C ARG A 293 19.84 11.57 -8.09
N ARG A 294 20.65 12.26 -8.89
CA ARG A 294 22.09 12.42 -8.68
C ARG A 294 22.39 13.32 -7.50
N ARG A 295 21.69 14.45 -7.36
CA ARG A 295 21.81 15.34 -6.21
C ARG A 295 21.47 14.61 -4.90
N MET A 296 20.34 13.90 -4.86
CA MET A 296 19.94 13.12 -3.69
C MET A 296 20.94 11.99 -3.38
N ALA A 297 21.37 11.22 -4.38
CA ALA A 297 22.35 10.16 -4.18
C ALA A 297 23.70 10.71 -3.68
N GLY A 298 24.14 11.86 -4.19
CA GLY A 298 25.33 12.59 -3.72
C GLY A 298 25.19 13.03 -2.27
N LYS A 299 24.07 13.68 -1.93
CA LYS A 299 23.72 14.10 -0.57
C LYS A 299 23.74 12.93 0.41
N MET A 300 23.11 11.80 0.06
CA MET A 300 23.09 10.58 0.86
C MET A 300 24.46 9.87 0.97
N SER A 301 25.39 10.15 0.04
CA SER A 301 26.75 9.62 0.09
C SER A 301 27.68 10.43 0.98
N SER A 302 27.36 11.70 1.23
CA SER A 302 28.10 12.58 2.14
C SER A 302 28.09 12.06 3.59
N GLU A 303 29.09 12.43 4.39
CA GLU A 303 29.14 12.08 5.81
C GLU A 303 27.94 12.64 6.58
N LYS A 304 27.65 13.93 6.39
CA LYS A 304 26.47 14.60 6.97
C LYS A 304 25.17 13.88 6.61
N GLY A 305 24.99 13.49 5.35
CA GLY A 305 23.78 12.79 4.92
C GLY A 305 23.63 11.40 5.53
N LYS A 306 24.73 10.68 5.69
CA LYS A 306 24.73 9.37 6.39
C LYS A 306 24.41 9.53 7.86
N GLU A 307 24.96 10.54 8.53
CA GLU A 307 24.70 10.81 9.95
C GLU A 307 23.25 11.19 10.21
N GLU A 308 22.69 12.08 9.40
CA GLU A 308 21.29 12.47 9.53
C GLU A 308 20.37 11.27 9.30
N TYR A 309 20.62 10.50 8.25
CA TYR A 309 19.77 9.36 7.92
C TYR A 309 19.87 8.21 8.94
N LYS A 310 20.98 8.06 9.66
CA LYS A 310 21.10 7.06 10.75
C LYS A 310 20.03 7.25 11.82
N LYS A 311 19.65 8.50 12.12
CA LYS A 311 18.63 8.85 13.10
C LYS A 311 17.26 8.23 12.77
N ARG A 312 16.97 8.03 11.48
CA ARG A 312 15.69 7.45 11.01
C ARG A 312 15.44 6.04 11.55
N LYS A 313 16.50 5.23 11.73
CA LYS A 313 16.38 3.85 12.24
C LYS A 313 15.79 3.80 13.64
N GLU A 314 15.98 4.86 14.42
CA GLU A 314 15.49 4.95 15.81
C GLU A 314 14.03 5.46 15.88
N THR A 315 13.54 6.12 14.83
CA THR A 315 12.27 6.87 14.87
C THR A 315 11.08 6.05 14.41
N VAL A 316 10.97 5.75 13.11
CA VAL A 316 9.70 5.27 12.53
C VAL A 316 9.43 3.82 12.87
N GLU A 317 10.48 3.03 13.14
CA GLU A 317 10.31 1.66 13.61
C GLU A 317 9.66 1.60 14.99
N TRP A 318 9.79 2.65 15.81
CA TRP A 318 9.28 2.66 17.18
C TRP A 318 7.75 2.79 17.26
N PRO A 319 7.07 3.79 16.62
CA PRO A 319 5.62 3.86 16.59
C PRO A 319 4.98 2.63 15.96
N PHE A 320 5.48 2.20 14.79
CA PHE A 320 4.98 0.99 14.16
C PHE A 320 5.20 -0.23 15.04
N GLY A 321 6.36 -0.35 15.69
CA GLY A 321 6.68 -1.40 16.65
C GLY A 321 5.72 -1.39 17.84
N ASN A 322 5.44 -0.22 18.40
CA ASN A 322 4.52 -0.06 19.53
C ASN A 322 3.09 -0.44 19.14
N ILE A 323 2.56 0.10 18.04
CA ILE A 323 1.22 -0.21 17.52
C ILE A 323 1.07 -1.71 17.30
N LYS A 324 2.07 -2.32 16.68
CA LYS A 324 2.03 -3.73 16.30
C LYS A 324 2.27 -4.70 17.47
N GLN A 325 3.25 -4.44 18.33
CA GLN A 325 3.68 -5.36 19.38
C GLN A 325 2.97 -5.09 20.71
N ASN A 326 2.91 -3.83 21.15
CA ASN A 326 2.38 -3.46 22.45
C ASN A 326 0.86 -3.28 22.41
N MET A 327 0.35 -2.55 21.41
CA MET A 327 -1.09 -2.36 21.23
C MET A 327 -1.74 -3.56 20.51
N LYS A 328 -0.93 -4.50 20.02
CA LYS A 328 -1.36 -5.72 19.30
C LYS A 328 -2.23 -5.44 18.07
N PHE A 329 -2.13 -4.25 17.50
CA PHE A 329 -2.89 -3.83 16.33
C PHE A 329 -2.21 -4.36 15.06
N ARG A 330 -2.75 -5.45 14.51
CA ARG A 330 -2.20 -6.19 13.35
C ARG A 330 -3.15 -6.31 12.17
N GLU A 331 -4.43 -6.12 12.44
CA GLU A 331 -5.54 -6.25 11.53
C GLU A 331 -6.54 -5.16 11.88
N PHE A 332 -7.07 -4.50 10.85
CA PHE A 332 -8.19 -3.58 11.02
C PHE A 332 -9.44 -4.36 11.43
N HIS A 333 -10.27 -3.80 12.31
CA HIS A 333 -11.52 -4.41 12.73
C HIS A 333 -12.69 -3.94 11.88
N ILE A 334 -12.62 -2.73 11.35
CA ILE A 334 -13.65 -2.19 10.46
C ILE A 334 -13.24 -2.31 8.99
N ARG A 335 -14.22 -2.13 8.10
CA ARG A 335 -14.11 -2.40 6.66
C ARG A 335 -14.44 -1.15 5.85
N GLY A 336 -13.85 -1.06 4.67
CA GLY A 336 -13.89 0.13 3.83
C GLY A 336 -12.83 1.15 4.21
N LEU A 337 -12.28 1.82 3.21
CA LEU A 337 -11.12 2.71 3.31
C LEU A 337 -11.34 3.85 4.30
N GLU A 338 -12.49 4.52 4.23
CA GLU A 338 -12.83 5.64 5.12
C GLU A 338 -12.85 5.22 6.59
N ASN A 339 -13.54 4.12 6.89
CA ASN A 339 -13.58 3.55 8.23
C ASN A 339 -12.18 3.13 8.69
N VAL A 340 -11.44 2.45 7.83
CA VAL A 340 -10.07 2.01 8.12
C VAL A 340 -9.14 3.19 8.43
N ARG A 341 -9.30 4.33 7.74
CA ARG A 341 -8.59 5.58 8.05
C ARG A 341 -8.93 6.09 9.45
N ILE A 342 -10.21 6.12 9.81
CA ILE A 342 -10.65 6.51 11.16
C ILE A 342 -10.05 5.58 12.22
N GLU A 343 -10.09 4.27 12.00
CA GLU A 343 -9.49 3.29 12.93
C GLU A 343 -7.98 3.52 13.07
N HIS A 344 -7.28 3.79 11.97
CA HIS A 344 -5.84 4.07 12.00
C HIS A 344 -5.51 5.34 12.79
N ASN A 345 -6.25 6.42 12.55
CA ASN A 345 -6.07 7.69 13.24
C ASN A 345 -6.34 7.57 14.74
N LEU A 346 -7.36 6.82 15.14
CA LEU A 346 -7.61 6.51 16.56
C LEU A 346 -6.46 5.74 17.20
N VAL A 347 -5.86 4.78 16.48
CA VAL A 347 -4.69 4.02 16.94
C VAL A 347 -3.46 4.92 17.07
N CYS A 348 -3.20 5.80 16.10
CA CYS A 348 -2.13 6.80 16.17
C CYS A 348 -2.34 7.79 17.32
N THR A 349 -3.58 8.23 17.54
CA THR A 349 -3.95 9.08 18.68
C THR A 349 -3.67 8.40 20.01
N ALA A 350 -4.08 7.13 20.17
CA ALA A 350 -3.80 6.35 21.37
C ALA A 350 -2.27 6.16 21.59
N HIS A 351 -1.50 5.98 20.52
CA HIS A 351 -0.05 5.97 20.59
C HIS A 351 0.51 7.30 21.10
N ASN A 352 0.08 8.42 20.52
CA ASN A 352 0.51 9.76 20.92
C ASN A 352 0.17 10.07 22.39
N LEU A 353 -1.04 9.73 22.85
CA LEU A 353 -1.42 9.87 24.25
C LEU A 353 -0.49 9.09 25.18
N ARG A 354 -0.09 7.88 24.79
CA ARG A 354 0.86 7.06 25.57
C ARG A 354 2.27 7.66 25.59
N VAL A 355 2.73 8.21 24.47
CA VAL A 355 4.02 8.94 24.36
C VAL A 355 4.01 10.13 25.31
N MET A 356 2.99 10.99 25.19
CA MET A 356 2.84 12.20 26.00
C MET A 356 2.76 11.85 27.49
N TRP A 357 1.97 10.84 27.86
CA TRP A 357 1.90 10.36 29.24
C TRP A 357 3.25 9.87 29.77
N GLY A 358 4.02 9.13 28.96
CA GLY A 358 5.35 8.67 29.32
C GLY A 358 6.32 9.81 29.62
N LYS A 359 6.28 10.87 28.79
CA LYS A 359 7.10 12.08 28.96
C LYS A 359 6.69 12.93 30.16
N LEU A 360 5.38 13.10 30.37
CA LEU A 360 4.83 13.84 31.51
C LEU A 360 5.06 13.10 32.84
N GLY A 361 4.87 11.79 32.87
CA GLY A 361 5.07 10.96 34.05
C GLY A 361 6.54 10.84 34.50
N GLY A 362 7.50 11.15 33.63
CA GLY A 362 8.92 11.28 34.00
C GLY A 362 9.31 12.66 34.53
N SER A 363 8.48 13.69 34.30
CA SER A 363 8.80 15.10 34.59
C SER A 363 8.00 15.66 35.78
N VAL A 364 6.93 15.00 36.20
CA VAL A 364 6.05 15.47 37.29
C VAL A 364 6.06 14.48 38.46
N ALA A 365 6.72 14.85 39.56
CA ALA A 365 6.88 14.02 40.76
C ALA A 365 5.53 13.53 41.35
N ALA A 366 4.46 14.32 41.23
CA ALA A 366 3.12 13.94 41.69
C ALA A 366 2.52 12.75 40.90
N LEU A 367 2.86 12.59 39.62
CA LEU A 367 2.39 11.47 38.79
C LEU A 367 3.17 10.17 39.06
N CYS A 368 4.41 10.25 39.51
CA CYS A 368 5.15 9.09 40.03
C CYS A 368 4.46 8.45 41.25
N ASN A 369 3.87 9.27 42.13
CA ASN A 369 3.12 8.78 43.29
C ASN A 369 1.80 8.10 42.92
N ILE A 370 1.16 8.50 41.81
CA ILE A 370 -0.08 7.87 41.33
C ILE A 370 0.17 6.46 40.76
N LYS A 371 1.35 6.20 40.15
CA LYS A 371 1.72 4.83 39.75
C LYS A 371 1.71 3.84 40.93
N GLY A 372 2.13 4.29 42.12
CA GLY A 372 2.06 3.48 43.35
C GLY A 372 0.61 3.21 43.81
N LEU A 373 -0.29 4.18 43.62
CA LEU A 373 -1.71 4.05 43.97
C LEU A 373 -2.50 3.16 43.02
N VAL A 374 -2.30 3.29 41.70
CA VAL A 374 -3.01 2.47 40.69
C VAL A 374 -2.53 1.01 40.72
N ALA A 375 -1.24 0.77 40.94
CA ALA A 375 -0.70 -0.58 41.14
C ALA A 375 -1.31 -1.26 42.39
N ASN A 376 -1.46 -0.52 43.49
CA ASN A 376 -2.10 -1.02 44.71
C ASN A 376 -3.62 -1.24 44.56
N PHE A 377 -4.30 -0.45 43.72
CA PHE A 377 -5.72 -0.63 43.44
C PHE A 377 -5.97 -1.87 42.58
N ALA A 378 -5.15 -2.11 41.55
CA ALA A 378 -5.24 -3.32 40.72
C ALA A 378 -4.95 -4.60 41.52
N PHE A 379 -4.05 -4.55 42.51
CA PHE A 379 -3.75 -5.68 43.39
C PHE A 379 -4.89 -5.99 44.38
N ARG A 380 -5.62 -4.97 44.85
CA ARG A 380 -6.79 -5.16 45.72
C ARG A 380 -8.01 -5.71 44.99
N VAL A 381 -8.22 -5.35 43.73
CA VAL A 381 -9.36 -5.86 42.93
C VAL A 381 -9.16 -7.31 42.48
N SER A 382 -7.91 -7.81 42.46
CA SER A 382 -7.59 -9.21 42.15
C SER A 382 -7.52 -10.13 43.39
N SER A 383 -7.76 -9.58 44.59
CA SER A 383 -7.72 -10.28 45.87
C SER A 383 -9.09 -10.33 46.58
N ILE A 384 -10.17 -9.99 45.87
CA ILE A 384 -11.59 -10.13 46.26
C ILE A 384 -12.23 -11.01 45.20
#